data_AF-A0A151AAU8-F1
#
_entry.id   AF-A0A151AAU8-F1
#
_cell.length_a   1.000
_cell.length_b   1.000
_cell.length_c   1.000
_cell.angle_alpha   90.00
_cell.angle_beta   90.00
_cell.angle_gamma   90.00
#
_symmetry.space_group_name_H-M   'P 1'
#
loop_
_entity.id
_entity.type
_entity.pdbx_description
1 polymer ?
#
loop_
_entity_poly.entity_id
_entity_poly.type
_entity_poly.pdbx_seq_one_letter_code
_entity_poly.pdbx_strand_id
1 'polypeptide(L)' 'MLMADTAERELLINFHGSVVPTGLRRRWPHVLTYEGVLGAEHLKFGTITPENNVTIPFTRNVVGPMDYTP' A
#
# COMPACT_ATOMS: atom_id res chain seq x y z
N MET A 1 -20.02 1.01 -6.63
CA MET A 1 -18.73 1.75 -6.70
C MET A 1 -17.79 1.00 -5.78
N LEU A 2 -16.63 0.52 -6.25
CA LEU A 2 -15.83 -0.55 -5.60
C LEU A 2 -15.81 -0.50 -4.07
N MET A 3 -15.57 0.67 -3.46
CA MET A 3 -15.51 0.82 -1.99
C MET A 3 -16.84 0.57 -1.27
N ALA A 4 -17.95 1.06 -1.81
CA ALA A 4 -19.26 0.84 -1.22
C ALA A 4 -19.66 -0.64 -1.32
N ASP A 5 -19.44 -1.23 -2.51
CA ASP A 5 -19.83 -2.62 -2.79
C ASP A 5 -19.05 -3.61 -1.91
N THR A 6 -17.77 -3.36 -1.66
CA THR A 6 -16.94 -4.18 -0.75
C THR A 6 -17.24 -3.93 0.72
N ALA A 7 -17.60 -2.70 1.10
CA ALA A 7 -17.99 -2.39 2.48
C ALA A 7 -19.27 -3.13 2.89
N GLU A 8 -20.28 -3.16 2.01
CA GLU A 8 -21.53 -3.91 2.22
C GLU A 8 -21.30 -5.41 2.39
N ARG A 9 -20.20 -5.93 1.86
CA ARG A 9 -19.82 -7.35 1.90
C ARG A 9 -18.78 -7.67 2.97
N GLU A 10 -18.47 -6.70 3.83
CA GLU A 10 -17.50 -6.83 4.91
C GLU A 10 -16.11 -7.29 4.43
N LEU A 11 -15.73 -6.92 3.20
CA LEU A 11 -14.45 -7.26 2.62
C LEU A 11 -13.40 -6.22 3.01
N LEU A 12 -12.18 -6.69 3.30
CA LEU A 12 -11.02 -5.82 3.50
C LEU A 12 -10.29 -5.61 2.18
N ILE A 13 -9.69 -4.45 1.98
CA ILE A 13 -9.03 -4.08 0.73
C ILE A 13 -7.55 -3.76 0.96
N ASN A 14 -6.72 -4.36 0.11
CA ASN A 14 -5.30 -4.08 -0.06
C ASN A 14 -5.03 -3.82 -1.56
N PHE A 15 -4.50 -2.65 -1.90
CA PHE A 15 -4.31 -2.23 -3.29
C PHE A 15 -2.87 -2.38 -3.78
N HIS A 16 -2.65 -3.20 -4.81
CA HIS A 16 -1.38 -3.34 -5.53
C HIS A 16 -1.46 -2.68 -6.93
N GLY A 17 -0.32 -2.35 -7.55
CA GLY A 17 -0.29 -1.69 -8.86
C GLY A 17 -1.09 -0.38 -8.90
N SER A 18 -1.09 0.34 -7.78
CA SER A 18 -2.02 1.44 -7.50
C SER A 18 -1.32 2.79 -7.38
N VAL A 19 -2.11 3.86 -7.39
CA VAL A 19 -1.64 5.18 -6.96
C VAL A 19 -1.32 5.18 -5.47
N VAL A 20 -0.46 6.09 -5.03
CA VAL A 20 -0.19 6.27 -3.59
C VAL A 20 -1.47 6.70 -2.84
N PRO A 21 -1.64 6.34 -1.55
CA PRO A 21 -2.82 6.69 -0.78
C PRO A 21 -3.04 8.22 -0.73
N THR A 22 -4.28 8.65 -0.96
CA THR A 22 -4.70 10.07 -0.88
C THR A 22 -5.76 10.32 0.21
N GLY A 23 -5.83 9.43 1.20
CA GLY A 23 -6.77 9.55 2.34
C GLY A 23 -8.10 8.82 2.18
N LEU A 24 -8.26 7.99 1.14
CA LEU A 24 -9.48 7.19 0.91
C LEU A 24 -9.88 6.36 2.15
N ARG A 25 -8.89 5.84 2.88
CA ARG A 25 -9.10 5.09 4.13
C ARG A 25 -9.84 5.86 5.23
N ARG A 26 -9.80 7.20 5.23
CA ARG A 26 -10.55 8.04 6.17
C ARG A 26 -12.05 7.93 5.93
N ARG A 27 -12.45 7.83 4.66
CA ARG A 27 -13.85 7.65 4.26
C ARG A 27 -14.27 6.18 4.30
N TRP A 28 -13.34 5.28 3.98
CA TRP A 28 -13.56 3.84 3.83
C TRP A 28 -12.54 3.06 4.67
N PRO A 29 -12.77 2.84 5.97
CA PRO A 29 -11.78 2.26 6.89
C PRO A 29 -11.37 0.82 6.56
N HIS A 30 -12.18 0.07 5.80
CA HIS A 30 -11.88 -1.27 5.32
C HIS A 30 -10.79 -1.29 4.23
N VAL A 31 -10.40 -0.12 3.70
CA VAL A 31 -9.18 0.04 2.90
C VAL A 31 -7.97 0.10 3.83
N LEU A 32 -7.30 -1.03 3.98
CA LEU A 32 -6.26 -1.20 4.99
C LEU A 32 -4.94 -0.59 4.56
N THR A 33 -4.50 -0.89 3.34
CA THR A 33 -3.16 -0.57 2.88
C THR A 33 -3.07 -0.57 1.35
N TYR A 34 -1.96 -0.05 0.86
CA TYR A 34 -1.60 0.03 -0.55
C TYR A 34 -0.14 -0.43 -0.65
N GLU A 35 0.27 -1.09 -1.73
CA GLU A 35 1.69 -1.26 -2.04
C GLU A 35 2.26 0.12 -2.45
N GLY A 36 2.18 0.49 -3.73
CA GLY A 36 2.60 1.80 -4.24
C GLY A 36 4.07 2.12 -3.91
N VAL A 37 4.93 1.10 -3.93
CA VAL A 37 6.36 1.16 -3.61
C VAL A 37 7.09 0.07 -4.39
N LEU A 38 8.42 0.13 -4.44
CA LEU A 38 9.24 -1.04 -4.75
C LEU A 38 9.21 -2.02 -3.54
N GLY A 39 8.17 -2.86 -3.49
CA GLY A 39 7.94 -3.82 -2.40
C GLY A 39 8.86 -5.05 -2.47
N ALA A 40 8.84 -5.91 -1.45
CA ALA A 40 9.73 -7.06 -1.33
C ALA A 40 9.62 -8.07 -2.48
N GLU A 41 8.55 -8.02 -3.28
CA GLU A 41 8.47 -8.79 -4.51
C GLU A 41 9.64 -8.51 -5.47
N HIS A 42 10.30 -7.34 -5.38
CA HIS A 42 11.46 -6.98 -6.17
C HIS A 42 12.77 -7.61 -5.67
N LEU A 43 12.79 -8.26 -4.51
CA LEU A 43 13.92 -9.07 -4.05
C LEU A 43 14.24 -10.21 -5.04
N LYS A 44 13.22 -10.76 -5.71
CA LYS A 44 13.38 -11.82 -6.73
C LYS A 44 14.16 -11.36 -7.96
N PHE A 45 14.24 -10.05 -8.18
CA PHE A 45 14.93 -9.42 -9.30
C PHE A 45 16.25 -8.75 -8.89
N GLY A 46 16.60 -8.73 -7.60
CA GLY A 46 17.81 -8.11 -7.10
C GLY A 46 17.85 -6.58 -7.23
N THR A 47 16.70 -5.91 -7.34
CA THR A 47 16.62 -4.46 -7.57
C THR A 47 16.42 -3.64 -6.30
N ILE A 48 16.16 -4.27 -5.14
CA ILE A 48 16.03 -3.57 -3.85
C ILE A 48 17.41 -3.42 -3.21
N THR A 49 17.75 -2.20 -2.79
CA THR A 49 18.95 -1.91 -2.01
C THR A 49 18.60 -1.63 -0.54
N PRO A 50 19.56 -1.76 0.41
CA PRO A 50 19.33 -1.36 1.80
C PRO A 50 18.84 0.09 1.95
N GLU A 51 19.31 0.99 1.08
CA GLU A 51 18.89 2.40 1.04
C GLU A 51 17.39 2.55 0.77
N ASN A 52 16.79 1.70 -0.05
CA ASN A 52 15.34 1.70 -0.29
C ASN A 52 14.57 1.54 1.04
N ASN A 53 14.95 0.55 1.86
CA ASN A 53 14.24 0.23 3.10
C ASN A 53 14.31 1.34 4.14
N VAL A 54 15.41 2.09 4.16
CA VAL A 54 15.57 3.25 5.05
C VAL A 54 15.02 4.55 4.46
N THR A 55 14.70 4.59 3.16
CA THR A 55 14.14 5.77 2.48
C THR A 55 12.62 5.77 2.46
N ILE A 56 11.99 4.60 2.23
CA ILE A 56 10.53 4.47 2.10
C ILE A 56 9.73 4.94 3.33
N PRO A 57 10.22 4.84 4.59
CA PRO A 57 9.49 5.37 5.74
C PRO A 57 9.32 6.90 5.69
N PHE A 58 10.27 7.61 5.08
CA PHE A 58 10.31 9.08 5.03
C PHE A 58 9.80 9.67 3.72
N THR A 59 9.46 8.82 2.75
CA THR A 59 8.94 9.24 1.45
C THR A 59 7.54 8.66 1.25
N ARG A 60 7.44 7.40 0.81
CA ARG A 60 6.16 6.74 0.51
C ARG A 60 5.25 6.58 1.74
N ASN A 61 5.77 6.24 2.91
CA ASN A 61 4.91 5.99 4.08
C ASN A 61 4.36 7.26 4.74
N VAL A 62 4.81 8.44 4.32
CA VAL A 62 4.30 9.73 4.83
C VAL A 62 2.80 9.88 4.56
N VAL A 63 2.29 9.30 3.47
CA VAL A 63 0.88 9.42 3.07
C VAL A 63 -0.01 8.26 3.55
N GLY A 64 0.57 7.25 4.21
CA GLY A 64 -0.19 6.12 4.74
C GLY A 64 0.59 4.80 4.72
N PRO A 65 -0.02 3.72 5.24
CA PRO A 65 0.63 2.42 5.33
C PRO A 65 0.96 1.85 3.96
N MET A 66 1.87 0.89 4.01
CA MET A 66 2.42 0.19 2.86
C MET A 66 2.33 -1.30 3.12
N ASP A 67 1.81 -2.05 2.16
CA ASP A 67 2.05 -3.49 2.09
C ASP A 67 3.40 -3.72 1.42
N TYR A 68 4.44 -3.94 2.23
CA TYR A 68 5.80 -4.17 1.75
C TYR A 68 6.11 -5.66 1.56
N THR A 69 5.35 -6.55 2.20
CA THR A 69 5.64 -8.00 2.31
C THR A 69 7.04 -8.33 2.88
N PRO A 70 7.40 -7.86 4.09
CA PRO A 70 8.72 -8.13 4.68
C PRO A 70 8.97 -9.61 5.00
#